data_AF-A0A3C1BXE3-F1
#
_entry.id   AF-A0A3C1BXE3-F1
#
_cell.length_a   1.000
_cell.length_b   1.000
_cell.length_c   1.000
_cell.angle_alpha   90.00
_cell.angle_beta   90.00
_cell.angle_gamma   90.00
#
_symmetry.space_group_name_H-M   'P 1'
#
loop_
_entity.id
_entity.type
_entity.pdbx_description
1 polymer ?
#
loop_
_entity_poly.entity_id
_entity_poly.type
_entity_poly.pdbx_seq_one_letter_code
_entity_poly.pdbx_strand_id
1 'polypeptide(L)' 'MPKFVARKPEKEVISMRIDTDVLADIDQKAAAVGISRNELLNQMICYALSNMDEPEAPEHS' A
#
# COMPACT_ATOMS: atom_id res chain seq x y z
N MET A 1 21.80 26.84 16.88
CA MET A 1 20.55 26.03 16.92
C MET A 1 20.30 25.47 15.54
N PRO A 2 20.11 24.16 15.36
CA PRO A 2 19.73 23.61 14.06
C PRO A 2 18.36 24.15 13.66
N LYS A 3 18.24 24.63 12.41
CA LYS A 3 16.98 25.12 11.84
C LYS A 3 16.16 23.95 11.34
N PHE A 4 14.85 24.00 11.55
CA PHE A 4 13.92 23.06 10.91
C PHE A 4 14.03 23.19 9.39
N VAL A 5 14.19 22.06 8.71
CA VAL A 5 14.17 21.97 7.24
C VAL A 5 13.02 21.05 6.87
N ALA A 6 11.98 21.61 6.25
CA ALA A 6 10.88 20.83 5.72
C ALA A 6 11.40 19.88 4.64
N ARG A 7 11.30 18.57 4.87
CA ARG A 7 11.58 17.55 3.86
C ARG A 7 10.27 17.16 3.20
N LYS A 8 10.25 17.18 1.86
CA LYS A 8 9.12 16.67 1.10
C LYS A 8 9.08 15.14 1.34
N PRO A 9 7.94 14.55 1.73
CA PRO A 9 7.84 13.11 1.79
C PRO A 9 8.11 12.53 0.41
N GLU A 10 9.11 11.65 0.31
CA GLU A 10 9.45 10.91 -0.90
C GLU A 10 8.40 9.82 -1.11
N LYS A 11 7.19 10.22 -1.53
CA LYS A 11 6.22 9.27 -2.06
C LYS A 11 6.57 9.01 -3.52
N GLU A 12 7.04 7.80 -3.81
CA GLU A 12 7.30 7.37 -5.18
C GLU A 12 5.97 7.14 -5.90
N VAL A 13 5.81 7.73 -7.08
CA VAL A 13 4.60 7.56 -7.90
C VAL A 13 4.83 6.39 -8.84
N ILE A 14 3.99 5.36 -8.70
CA ILE A 14 4.04 4.17 -9.55
C ILE A 14 2.78 4.08 -10.41
N SER A 15 2.89 3.40 -11.55
CA SER A 15 1.75 2.99 -12.37
C SER A 15 1.59 1.48 -12.27
N MET A 16 0.38 1.01 -11.95
CA MET A 16 0.05 -0.42 -11.86
C MET A 16 -1.16 -0.73 -12.75
N ARG A 17 -1.18 -1.93 -13.33
CA ARG A 17 -2.36 -2.47 -14.03
C ARG A 17 -3.15 -3.34 -13.06
N ILE A 18 -4.46 -3.16 -13.04
CA ILE A 18 -5.40 -3.91 -12.20
C ILE A 18 -6.70 -4.08 -12.97
N ASP A 19 -7.42 -5.18 -12.72
CA ASP A 19 -8.75 -5.39 -13.28
C ASP A 19 -9.72 -4.28 -12.84
N THR A 20 -10.59 -3.87 -13.77
CA THR A 20 -11.53 -2.76 -13.56
C THR A 20 -12.52 -3.05 -12.44
N ASP A 21 -12.94 -4.30 -12.30
CA ASP A 21 -13.91 -4.70 -11.27
C ASP A 21 -13.27 -4.63 -9.88
N VAL A 22 -12.02 -5.08 -9.76
CA VAL A 22 -11.25 -4.96 -8.51
C VAL A 22 -11.00 -3.50 -8.17
N LEU A 23 -10.71 -2.66 -9.16
CA LEU A 23 -10.55 -1.21 -8.95
C LEU A 23 -11.85 -0.58 -8.43
N ALA A 24 -13.01 -0.96 -8.98
CA ALA A 24 -14.31 -0.46 -8.54
C ALA A 24 -14.62 -0.87 -7.10
N ASP A 25 -14.30 -2.11 -6.71
CA ASP A 25 -14.46 -2.59 -5.33
C ASP A 25 -13.59 -1.80 -4.35
N ILE A 26 -12.34 -1.52 -4.72
CA ILE A 26 -11.43 -0.70 -3.91
C ILE A 26 -11.98 0.72 -3.76
N ASP A 27 -12.48 1.32 -4.84
CA ASP A 27 -13.08 2.66 -4.81
C ASP A 27 -14.31 2.72 -3.89
N GLN A 28 -15.19 1.71 -3.96
CA GLN A 28 -16.36 1.63 -3.07
C GLN A 28 -15.94 1.50 -1.60
N LYS A 29 -14.96 0.63 -1.29
CA LYS A 29 -14.46 0.43 0.07
C LYS A 29 -13.78 1.69 0.61
N ALA A 30 -12.99 2.37 -0.21
CA ALA A 30 -12.29 3.60 0.16
C ALA A 30 -13.30 4.72 0.47
N ALA A 31 -14.33 4.87 -0.36
CA ALA A 31 -15.41 5.81 -0.13
C ALA A 31 -16.19 5.51 1.16
N ALA A 32 -16.50 4.23 1.43
CA ALA A 32 -17.22 3.82 2.63
C ALA A 32 -16.50 4.16 3.94
N VAL A 33 -15.16 4.15 3.94
CA VAL A 33 -14.33 4.49 5.11
C VAL A 33 -13.76 5.92 5.07
N GLY A 34 -14.10 6.70 4.03
CA GLY A 34 -13.74 8.12 3.93
C GLY A 34 -12.27 8.40 3.64
N ILE A 35 -11.55 7.50 2.95
CA ILE A 35 -10.12 7.70 2.59
C ILE A 35 -9.91 7.61 1.07
N SER A 36 -8.74 8.04 0.61
CA SER A 36 -8.40 7.92 -0.82
C SER A 36 -8.12 6.47 -1.23
N ARG A 37 -8.37 6.14 -2.51
CA ARG A 37 -7.99 4.85 -3.09
C ARG A 37 -6.54 4.45 -2.80
N ASN A 38 -5.60 5.37 -3.02
CA ASN A 38 -4.17 5.12 -2.81
C ASN A 38 -3.86 4.83 -1.34
N GLU A 39 -4.52 5.54 -0.43
CA GLU A 39 -4.37 5.31 1.01
C GLU A 39 -4.86 3.90 1.38
N LEU A 40 -6.04 3.51 0.89
CA LEU A 40 -6.59 2.17 1.13
C LEU A 40 -5.69 1.07 0.54
N LEU A 41 -5.24 1.23 -0.71
CA LEU A 41 -4.34 0.30 -1.37
C LEU A 41 -3.05 0.07 -0.57
N ASN A 42 -2.42 1.14 -0.09
CA ASN A 42 -1.22 1.03 0.73
C ASN A 42 -1.49 0.28 2.03
N GLN A 43 -2.59 0.56 2.72
CA GLN A 43 -2.96 -0.14 3.95
C GLN A 43 -3.23 -1.63 3.70
N MET A 44 -3.94 -1.97 2.62
CA MET A 44 -4.19 -3.35 2.22
C MET A 44 -2.90 -4.10 1.90
N ILE A 45 -1.97 -3.48 1.15
CA ILE A 45 -0.67 -4.09 0.82
C ILE A 45 0.15 -4.32 2.10
N CYS A 46 0.25 -3.33 2.99
CA CYS A 46 0.96 -3.47 4.26
C CYS A 46 0.36 -4.58 5.13
N TYR A 47 -0.96 -4.64 5.21
CA TYR A 47 -1.66 -5.68 5.94
C TYR A 47 -1.37 -7.06 5.34
N ALA A 48 -1.53 -7.23 4.03
CA ALA A 48 -1.27 -8.50 3.36
C ALA A 48 0.16 -8.98 3.62
N LEU A 49 1.17 -8.13 3.43
CA LEU A 49 2.58 -8.47 3.67
C LEU A 49 2.87 -8.84 5.12
N SER A 50 2.21 -8.19 6.09
CA SER A 50 2.42 -8.45 7.53
C SER A 50 1.71 -9.72 8.02
N ASN A 51 0.79 -10.28 7.23
CA ASN A 51 -0.01 -11.46 7.57
C ASN A 51 0.21 -12.62 6.58
N MET A 52 1.20 -12.49 5.70
CA MET A 52 1.67 -13.61 4.89
C MET A 52 2.53 -14.51 5.76
N ASP A 53 2.35 -15.83 5.63
CA ASP A 53 3.28 -16.79 6.21
C ASP A 53 4.68 -16.52 5.63
N GLU A 54 5.70 -16.58 6.49
CA GLU A 54 7.07 -16.54 5.99
C GLU A 54 7.25 -17.76 5.07
N PRO A 55 7.77 -17.56 3.85
CA PRO A 55 8.10 -18.69 3.02
C PRO A 55 9.08 -19.57 3.80
N GLU A 56 8.78 -20.86 3.94
CA GLU A 56 9.71 -21.82 4.52
C GLU A 56 11.06 -21.61 3.84
N ALA A 57 12.07 -21.19 4.61
CA ALA A 57 13.42 -21.05 4.10
C ALA A 57 13.76 -22.37 3.40
N PRO A 58 14.26 -22.34 2.15
CA PRO A 58 14.56 -23.59 1.44
C PRO A 58 15.53 -24.39 2.32
N GLU A 59 15.08 -25.56 2.78
CA GLU A 59 15.93 -26.51 3.49
C GLU A 59 17.13 -26.81 2.59
N HIS A 60 18.30 -26.35 3.02
CA HIS A 60 19.64 -26.72 2.56
C HIS A 60 19.81 -27.12 1.08
N SER A 61 20.49 -26.25 0.31
CA SER A 61 21.26 -26.67 -0.86
C SER A 61 22.74 -26.83 -0.49
#